data_AF-A0AAQ3JY59-F1
#
_entry.id   AF-A0AAQ3JY59-F1
#
_cell.length_a   1.000
_cell.length_b   1.000
_cell.length_c   1.000
_cell.angle_alpha   90.00
_cell.angle_beta   90.00
_cell.angle_gamma   90.00
#
_symmetry.space_group_name_H-M   'P 1'
#
loop_
_entity.id
_entity.type
_entity.pdbx_description
1 polymer ?
#
loop_
_entity_poly.entity_id
_entity_poly.type
_entity_poly.pdbx_seq_one_letter_code
_entity_poly.pdbx_strand_id
1 'polypeptide(L)'
;MAITVIISLQLLTKLLYYTPITILASIILFVLPGLIDIKEAYNIWKVDKMDFLACIGAFLGVIMSFSKVTISILWPKIEMLGRIQGTDVFCSVRHE
;
A
#
# COMPACT_ATOMS: atom_id res chain seq x y z
N MET A 1 -0.61 32.26 0.41
CA MET A 1 -0.48 30.83 0.03
C MET A 1 -0.60 29.94 1.27
N ALA A 2 0.42 29.82 2.13
CA ALA A 2 0.40 28.89 3.27
C ALA A 2 -0.68 29.19 4.32
N ILE A 3 -0.85 30.46 4.73
CA ILE A 3 -1.90 30.87 5.70
C ILE A 3 -3.30 30.52 5.19
N THR A 4 -3.55 30.74 3.90
CA THR A 4 -4.82 30.40 3.23
C THR A 4 -5.07 28.89 3.24
N VAL A 5 -4.04 28.08 3.00
CA VAL A 5 -4.12 26.61 3.04
C VAL A 5 -4.37 26.10 4.46
N ILE A 6 -3.73 26.68 5.48
CA ILE A 6 -3.94 26.34 6.89
C ILE A 6 -5.38 26.64 7.32
N ILE A 7 -5.88 27.84 7.02
CA ILE A 7 -7.27 28.24 7.33
C ILE A 7 -8.26 27.31 6.61
N SER A 8 -8.00 26.99 5.33
CA SER A 8 -8.82 26.05 4.55
C SER A 8 -8.82 24.66 5.20
N LEU A 9 -7.66 24.10 5.57
CA LEU A 9 -7.56 22.81 6.25
C LEU A 9 -8.33 22.79 7.57
N GLN A 10 -8.23 23.84 8.38
CA GLN A 10 -8.87 23.90 9.69
C GLN A 10 -10.41 23.95 9.59
N LEU A 11 -10.94 24.62 8.57
CA LEU A 11 -12.37 24.62 8.22
C LEU A 11 -12.82 23.31 7.57
N LEU A 12 -12.01 22.75 6.67
CA LEU A 12 -12.34 21.57 5.88
C LEU A 12 -12.15 20.25 6.65
N THR A 13 -11.42 20.25 7.77
CA THR A 13 -11.19 19.06 8.61
C THR A 13 -12.51 18.39 9.03
N LYS A 14 -13.52 19.19 9.39
CA LYS A 14 -14.86 18.67 9.71
C LYS A 14 -15.53 18.02 8.49
N LEU A 15 -15.36 18.59 7.31
CA LEU A 15 -15.94 18.06 6.08
C LEU A 15 -15.25 16.76 5.63
N LEU A 16 -13.91 16.72 5.73
CA LEU A 16 -13.10 15.55 5.35
C LEU A 16 -13.40 14.33 6.23
N TYR A 17 -13.70 14.55 7.51
CA TYR A 17 -14.04 13.47 8.45
C TYR A 17 -15.34 12.73 8.11
N TYR A 18 -16.37 13.46 7.65
CA TYR A 18 -17.65 12.87 7.26
C TYR A 18 -17.70 12.40 5.81
N THR A 19 -16.64 12.67 5.04
CA THR A 19 -16.58 12.25 3.65
C THR A 19 -16.31 10.75 3.58
N PRO A 20 -17.12 9.96 2.86
CA PRO A 20 -16.85 8.55 2.66
C PRO A 20 -15.52 8.35 1.93
N ILE A 21 -14.76 7.34 2.34
CA ILE A 21 -13.46 6.96 1.75
C ILE A 21 -13.50 6.88 0.22
N THR A 22 -14.64 6.51 -0.35
CA THR A 22 -14.86 6.40 -1.79
C THR A 22 -14.65 7.72 -2.53
N ILE A 23 -15.10 8.85 -1.96
CA ILE A 23 -14.95 10.16 -2.60
C ILE A 23 -13.50 10.63 -2.52
N LEU A 24 -12.85 10.41 -1.37
CA LEU A 24 -11.43 10.74 -1.21
C LEU A 24 -10.56 9.94 -2.18
N ALA A 25 -10.84 8.65 -2.34
CA ALA A 25 -10.16 7.80 -3.32
C ALA A 25 -10.35 8.30 -4.76
N SER A 26 -11.56 8.74 -5.12
CA SER A 26 -11.86 9.31 -6.44
C SER A 26 -11.06 10.58 -6.74
N ILE A 27 -10.95 11.50 -5.77
CA ILE A 27 -10.16 12.73 -5.92
C ILE A 27 -8.67 12.42 -6.08
N ILE A 28 -8.14 11.46 -5.30
CA ILE A 28 -6.74 11.03 -5.43
C ILE A 28 -6.50 10.44 -6.83
N LEU A 29 -7.38 9.53 -7.29
CA LEU A 29 -7.32 8.95 -8.64
C LEU A 29 -7.42 9.99 -9.74
N PHE A 30 -8.16 11.08 -9.54
CA PHE A 30 -8.26 12.17 -10.50
C PHE A 30 -6.95 12.99 -10.62
N VAL A 31 -6.21 13.16 -9.52
CA VAL A 31 -4.95 13.92 -9.52
C VAL A 31 -3.77 13.08 -10.05
N LEU A 32 -3.80 11.76 -9.89
CA LEU A 32 -2.75 10.83 -10.31
C LEU A 32 -2.26 11.02 -11.77
N PRO A 33 -3.15 11.09 -12.79
CA PRO A 33 -2.73 11.33 -14.18
C PRO A 33 -2.03 12.69 -14.38
N GLY A 34 -2.41 13.71 -13.60
CA GLY A 34 -1.79 15.04 -13.67
C GLY A 34 -0.39 15.10 -13.04
N LEU A 35 -0.03 14.12 -12.21
CA LEU A 35 1.28 14.02 -11.57
C LEU A 35 2.30 13.23 -12.41
N ILE A 36 1.83 12.37 -13.32
CA ILE A 36 2.69 11.52 -14.15
C ILE A 36 3.11 12.31 -15.39
N ASP A 37 4.36 12.78 -15.42
CA ASP A 37 4.93 13.45 -16.59
C ASP A 37 5.43 12.42 -17.62
N ILE A 38 4.59 12.15 -18.61
CA ILE A 38 4.88 11.21 -19.71
C ILE A 38 6.07 11.69 -20.55
N LYS A 39 6.30 13.00 -20.66
CA LYS A 39 7.39 13.55 -21.46
C LYS A 39 8.72 13.32 -20.76
N GLU A 40 8.76 13.47 -19.44
CA GLU A 40 9.94 13.14 -18.63
C GLU A 40 10.25 11.64 -18.67
N ALA A 41 9.23 10.78 -18.60
CA ALA A 41 9.39 9.33 -18.70
C ALA A 41 10.01 8.89 -20.06
N TYR A 42 9.59 9.52 -21.16
CA TYR A 42 10.17 9.27 -22.48
C TYR A 42 11.63 9.76 -22.58
N ASN A 43 11.93 10.90 -21.96
CA ASN A 43 13.27 11.45 -21.91
C ASN A 43 14.22 10.54 -21.13
N ILE A 44 13.78 10.03 -19.96
CA ILE A 44 14.53 9.07 -19.15
C ILE A 44 14.83 7.79 -19.94
N TRP A 45 13.84 7.23 -20.66
CA TRP A 45 14.04 6.03 -21.50
C TRP A 45 15.13 6.21 -22.56
N LYS A 46 15.26 7.43 -23.12
CA LYS A 46 16.22 7.72 -24.19
C LYS A 46 17.62 8.01 -23.65
N VAL A 47 17.73 8.56 -22.44
CA VAL A 47 19.01 8.96 -21.83
C VAL A 47 19.63 7.82 -21.04
N ASP A 48 18.88 7.17 -20.15
CA ASP A 48 19.39 6.09 -19.29
C ASP A 48 18.41 4.91 -19.23
N LYS A 49 18.75 3.86 -19.98
CA LYS A 49 17.95 2.63 -20.08
C LYS A 49 18.00 1.79 -18.81
N MET A 50 19.05 1.91 -18.00
CA MET A 50 19.23 1.13 -16.77
C MET A 50 18.38 1.71 -15.65
N ASP A 51 18.35 3.04 -15.50
CA ASP A 51 17.52 3.73 -14.50
C ASP A 51 16.03 3.51 -14.75
N PHE A 52 15.59 3.52 -16.02
CA PHE A 52 14.21 3.18 -16.34
C PHE A 52 13.86 1.73 -16.00
N LEU A 53 14.79 0.80 -16.25
CA LEU A 53 14.58 -0.61 -15.91
C LEU A 53 14.51 -0.81 -14.40
N ALA A 54 15.29 -0.05 -13.63
CA ALA A 54 15.22 -0.02 -12.17
C ALA A 54 13.87 0.53 -11.68
N CYS A 55 13.37 1.61 -12.26
CA CYS A 55 12.04 2.17 -11.93
C CYS A 55 10.90 1.18 -12.21
N ILE A 56 10.90 0.53 -13.38
CA ILE A 56 9.92 -0.53 -13.69
C ILE A 56 10.09 -1.73 -12.76
N GLY A 57 11.34 -2.14 -12.49
CA GLY A 57 11.65 -3.22 -11.56
C GLY A 57 11.13 -2.94 -10.16
N ALA A 58 11.28 -1.70 -9.67
CA ALA A 58 10.75 -1.27 -8.38
C ALA A 58 9.22 -1.30 -8.36
N PHE A 59 8.56 -0.81 -9.42
CA PHE A 59 7.10 -0.85 -9.54
C PHE A 59 6.56 -2.28 -9.52
N LEU A 60 7.15 -3.17 -10.32
CA LEU A 60 6.79 -4.60 -10.33
C LEU A 60 7.11 -5.28 -9.00
N GLY A 61 8.23 -4.93 -8.36
CA GLY A 61 8.63 -5.45 -7.06
C GLY A 61 7.61 -5.15 -5.96
N VAL A 62 7.06 -3.93 -5.94
CA VAL A 62 5.99 -3.56 -5.00
C VAL A 62 4.72 -4.37 -5.27
N ILE A 63 4.32 -4.52 -6.53
CA ILE A 63 3.15 -5.32 -6.91
C ILE A 63 3.33 -6.78 -6.47
N MET A 64 4.48 -7.39 -6.75
CA MET A 64 4.77 -8.76 -6.35
C MET A 64 4.76 -8.94 -4.84
N SER A 65 5.34 -8.00 -4.09
CA SER A 65 5.31 -8.01 -2.63
C SER A 65 3.88 -7.96 -2.10
N PHE A 66 3.06 -7.06 -2.64
CA PHE A 66 1.67 -6.90 -2.24
C PHE A 66 0.83 -8.16 -2.54
N SER A 67 1.02 -8.75 -3.73
CA SER A 67 0.38 -10.02 -4.09
C SER A 67 0.80 -11.14 -3.14
N LYS A 68 2.09 -11.24 -2.78
CA LYS A 68 2.56 -12.27 -1.84
C LYS A 68 1.92 -12.12 -0.46
N VAL A 69 1.84 -10.88 0.05
CA VAL A 69 1.16 -10.60 1.33
C VAL A 69 -0.31 -10.99 1.26
N THR A 70 -0.98 -10.66 0.15
CA THR A 70 -2.39 -11.01 -0.07
C THR A 70 -2.61 -12.52 -0.07
N ILE A 71 -1.76 -13.30 -0.77
CA ILE A 71 -1.80 -14.76 -0.74
C ILE A 71 -1.56 -15.30 0.68
N SER A 72 -0.62 -14.72 1.43
CA SER A 72 -0.31 -15.14 2.79
C SER A 72 -1.46 -14.92 3.76
N ILE A 73 -2.30 -13.91 3.52
CA ILE A 73 -3.53 -13.67 4.30
C ILE A 73 -4.62 -14.67 3.89
N LEU A 74 -4.68 -15.05 2.62
CA LEU A 74 -5.70 -15.96 2.09
C LEU A 74 -5.48 -17.44 2.48
N TRP A 75 -4.21 -17.87 2.59
CA TRP A 75 -3.84 -19.21 3.07
C TRP A 75 -2.94 -19.11 4.31
N PRO A 76 -3.52 -18.85 5.50
CA PRO A 76 -2.74 -18.86 6.73
C PRO A 76 -2.29 -20.29 7.04
N LYS A 77 -0.98 -20.48 7.25
CA LYS A 77 -0.44 -21.77 7.71
C LYS A 77 -0.92 -21.99 9.15
N ILE A 78 -1.84 -22.94 9.34
CA ILE A 78 -2.39 -23.27 10.66
C ILE A 78 -1.48 -24.33 11.30
N GLU A 79 -0.84 -24.00 12.41
CA GLU A 79 -0.16 -25.00 13.24
C GLU A 79 -1.11 -25.50 14.33
N MET A 80 -1.24 -26.81 14.51
CA MET A 80 -2.11 -27.37 15.55
C MET A 80 -1.47 -27.17 16.92
N LEU A 81 -2.16 -26.49 17.84
CA LEU A 81 -1.74 -26.40 19.24
C LEU A 81 -2.49 -27.43 20.09
N GLY A 82 -1.74 -28.24 20.83
CA GLY A 82 -2.23 -29.17 21.85
C GLY A 82 -2.09 -28.57 23.25
N ARG A 83 -3.05 -28.88 24.13
CA ARG A 83 -3.05 -28.41 25.53
C ARG A 83 -2.35 -29.43 26.43
N ILE A 84 -1.44 -28.97 27.28
CA ILE A 84 -0.81 -29.81 28.30
C ILE A 84 -1.80 -29.98 29.48
N GLN A 85 -2.02 -31.22 29.96
CA GLN A 85 -2.96 -31.47 31.06
C GLN A 85 -2.50 -30.81 32.37
N GLY A 86 -3.41 -30.06 33.01
CA GLY A 86 -3.17 -29.42 34.31
C GLY A 86 -2.58 -28.00 34.25
N THR A 87 -2.33 -27.46 33.05
CA THR A 87 -1.81 -26.10 32.84
C THR A 87 -2.51 -25.41 31.66
N ASP A 88 -2.64 -24.10 31.71
CA ASP A 88 -3.18 -23.20 30.67
C ASP A 88 -2.17 -22.93 29.51
N VAL A 89 -1.14 -23.77 29.40
CA VAL A 89 -0.10 -23.67 28.38
C VAL A 89 -0.47 -24.53 27.16
N PHE A 90 -0.46 -23.90 25.98
CA PHE A 90 -0.68 -24.54 24.68
C PHE A 90 0.65 -24.65 23.93
N CYS A 91 1.00 -25.85 23.48
CA CYS A 91 2.23 -26.11 22.72
C CYS A 91 1.88 -26.61 21.30
N SER A 92 2.69 -26.24 20.30
CA SER A 92 2.52 -26.72 18.92
C SER A 92 2.76 -28.24 18.87
N VAL A 93 1.76 -29.02 18.43
CA VAL A 93 1.90 -30.46 18.20
C VAL A 93 2.49 -30.65 16.81
N ARG A 94 3.80 -30.84 16.75
CA ARG A 94 4.53 -31.13 15.52
C ARG A 94 4.34 -32.61 15.18
N HIS A 95 3.52 -32.89 14.17
CA HIS A 95 3.45 -34.20 13.53
C HIS A 95 4.68 -34.33 12.62
N GLU A 96 5.59 -35.24 12.96
CA GLU A 96 6.53 -35.83 11.99
C GLU A 96 5.79 -36.75 11.02
#